data_AF-A0A521U591-F1
#
_entry.id   AF-A0A521U591-F1
#
_cell.length_a   1.000
_cell.length_b   1.000
_cell.length_c   1.000
_cell.angle_alpha   90.00
_cell.angle_beta   90.00
_cell.angle_gamma   90.00
#
_symmetry.space_group_name_H-M   'P 1'
#
loop_
_entity.id
_entity.type
_entity.pdbx_description
1 polymer ?
#
loop_
_entity_poly.entity_id
_entity_poly.type
_entity_poly.pdbx_seq_one_letter_code
_entity_poly.pdbx_strand_id
1 'polypeptide(L)'
;MLPDTLDPRHAALLREHGFEDAGTIAKVLSTDSYDLTRLIYAIVNPEGTAIVYLGGTEAGRDLRGRLRNHLRDRAKIHHVERESFVYVHIMLTEYVVIHHFHEDTGALPVCNKRKAGFY
;
A
#
# COMPACT_ATOMS: atom_id res chain seq x y z
N MET A 1 -4.93 10.74 6.89
CA MET A 1 -6.03 11.72 6.85
C MET A 1 -6.61 11.74 5.44
N LEU A 2 -7.94 11.85 5.29
CA LEU A 2 -8.58 11.96 3.98
C LEU A 2 -8.73 13.45 3.61
N PRO A 3 -8.63 13.85 2.32
CA PRO A 3 -8.90 15.22 1.91
C PRO A 3 -10.38 15.54 2.10
N ASP A 4 -10.70 16.74 2.57
CA ASP A 4 -12.09 17.19 2.75
C ASP A 4 -12.84 17.33 1.42
N THR A 5 -12.11 17.46 0.31
CA THR A 5 -12.62 17.59 -1.05
C THR A 5 -12.89 16.25 -1.74
N LEU A 6 -12.55 15.13 -1.10
CA LEU A 6 -12.73 13.79 -1.67
C LEU A 6 -14.22 13.45 -1.76
N ASP A 7 -14.63 12.86 -2.89
CA ASP A 7 -15.99 12.33 -3.05
C ASP A 7 -16.38 11.48 -1.82
N PRO A 8 -17.51 11.79 -1.16
CA PRO A 8 -17.91 11.10 0.08
C PRO A 8 -18.04 9.58 -0.06
N ARG A 9 -18.39 9.06 -1.24
CA ARG A 9 -18.50 7.62 -1.50
C ARG A 9 -17.12 6.98 -1.57
N HIS A 10 -16.15 7.67 -2.18
CA HIS A 10 -14.75 7.23 -2.19
C HIS A 10 -14.14 7.27 -0.78
N ALA A 11 -14.43 8.32 -0.02
CA ALA A 11 -14.01 8.42 1.37
C ALA A 11 -14.60 7.30 2.24
N ALA A 12 -15.87 6.93 2.03
CA ALA A 12 -16.51 5.82 2.71
C ALA A 12 -15.81 4.48 2.40
N LEU A 13 -15.54 4.19 1.12
CA LEU A 13 -14.82 2.97 0.72
C LEU A 13 -13.46 2.83 1.41
N LEU A 14 -12.67 3.91 1.47
CA LEU A 14 -11.36 3.88 2.14
C LEU A 14 -11.51 3.60 3.65
N ARG A 15 -12.51 4.18 4.30
CA ARG A 15 -12.77 3.96 5.73
C ARG A 15 -13.29 2.54 6.01
N GLU A 16 -14.29 2.10 5.27
CA GLU A 16 -14.95 0.80 5.44
C GLU A 16 -13.96 -0.36 5.28
N HIS A 17 -13.00 -0.22 4.37
CA HIS A 17 -11.99 -1.23 4.12
C HIS A 17 -10.68 -1.01 4.89
N GLY A 18 -10.63 -0.04 5.82
CA GLY A 18 -9.46 0.17 6.68
C GLY A 18 -8.20 0.52 5.88
N PHE A 19 -8.33 1.41 4.89
CA PHE A 19 -7.18 1.99 4.22
C PHE A 19 -6.55 3.07 5.11
N GLU A 20 -5.23 3.02 5.21
CA GLU A 20 -4.40 3.98 5.93
C GLU A 20 -3.77 4.98 4.97
N ASP A 21 -3.47 6.17 5.47
CA ASP A 21 -2.82 7.23 4.70
C ASP A 21 -1.31 7.01 4.61
N ALA A 22 -0.81 6.75 3.40
CA ALA A 22 0.62 6.62 3.11
C ALA A 22 1.27 7.96 2.73
N GLY A 23 0.48 9.03 2.58
CA GLY A 23 0.89 10.34 2.11
C GLY A 23 0.91 10.44 0.58
N THR A 24 1.68 11.38 0.04
CA THR A 24 1.77 11.57 -1.42
C THR A 24 2.68 10.55 -2.08
N ILE A 25 2.52 10.34 -3.39
CA ILE A 25 3.43 9.48 -4.18
C ILE A 25 4.89 9.91 -3.98
N ALA A 26 5.19 11.21 -3.94
CA ALA A 26 6.53 11.72 -3.68
C ALA A 26 7.10 11.20 -2.35
N LYS A 27 6.30 11.25 -1.28
CA LYS A 27 6.68 10.79 0.06
C LYS A 27 6.87 9.28 0.10
N VAL A 28 5.94 8.51 -0.45
CA VAL A 28 6.04 7.04 -0.50
C VAL A 28 7.30 6.61 -1.25
N LEU A 29 7.67 7.30 -2.33
CA LEU A 29 8.86 6.96 -3.11
C LEU A 29 10.18 7.31 -2.40
N SER A 30 10.17 8.22 -1.42
CA SER A 30 11.34 8.63 -0.64
C SER A 30 11.59 7.78 0.60
N THR A 31 10.68 6.87 0.94
CA THR A 31 10.80 5.94 2.08
C THR A 31 10.85 4.49 1.61
N ASP A 32 11.17 3.57 2.52
CA ASP A 32 11.17 2.11 2.36
C ASP A 32 10.05 1.42 3.16
N SER A 33 9.12 2.18 3.74
CA SER A 33 8.08 1.71 4.68
C SER A 33 7.17 0.58 4.19
N TYR A 34 7.11 0.34 2.87
CA TYR A 34 6.23 -0.66 2.26
C TYR A 34 6.99 -1.67 1.41
N ASP A 35 8.32 -1.68 1.49
CA ASP A 35 9.13 -2.65 0.77
C ASP A 35 8.78 -4.07 1.28
N LEU A 36 8.73 -5.02 0.35
CA LEU A 36 8.33 -6.42 0.59
C LEU A 36 6.93 -6.64 1.20
N THR A 37 6.13 -5.59 1.34
CA THR A 37 4.80 -5.67 1.95
C THR A 37 3.74 -6.00 0.90
N ARG A 38 2.93 -7.05 1.18
CA ARG A 38 1.73 -7.34 0.41
C ARG A 38 0.61 -6.40 0.83
N LEU A 39 0.09 -5.61 -0.09
CA LEU A 39 -0.90 -4.58 0.19
C LEU A 39 -1.81 -4.34 -1.01
N ILE A 40 -2.97 -3.76 -0.73
CA ILE A 40 -3.81 -3.08 -1.71
C ILE A 40 -3.54 -1.58 -1.54
N TYR A 41 -3.46 -0.84 -2.63
CA TYR A 41 -3.33 0.62 -2.58
C TYR A 41 -4.36 1.30 -3.49
N ALA A 42 -4.80 2.47 -3.04
CA ALA A 42 -5.59 3.41 -3.80
C ALA A 42 -4.75 4.66 -4.10
N ILE A 43 -4.94 5.24 -5.29
CA ILE A 43 -4.40 6.55 -5.65
C ILE A 43 -5.56 7.51 -5.79
N VAL A 44 -5.50 8.61 -5.07
CA VAL A 44 -6.38 9.78 -5.25
C VAL A 44 -5.63 10.81 -6.09
N ASN A 45 -6.32 11.44 -7.03
CA ASN A 45 -5.75 12.49 -7.89
C ASN A 45 -5.14 13.65 -7.07
N PRO A 46 -4.27 14.48 -7.67
CA PRO A 46 -3.59 15.57 -6.98
C PRO A 46 -4.53 16.58 -6.29
N GLU A 47 -5.71 16.81 -6.87
CA GLU A 47 -6.73 17.71 -6.33
C GLU A 47 -7.44 17.13 -5.09
N GLY A 48 -7.22 15.86 -4.78
CA GLY A 48 -7.82 15.20 -3.62
C GLY A 48 -9.31 14.89 -3.79
N THR A 49 -9.83 14.84 -5.02
CA THR A 49 -11.29 14.78 -5.28
C THR A 49 -11.81 13.39 -5.62
N ALA A 50 -10.97 12.49 -6.19
CA ALA A 50 -11.42 11.18 -6.63
C ALA A 50 -10.32 10.11 -6.54
N ILE A 51 -10.73 8.88 -6.19
CA ILE A 51 -9.88 7.69 -6.39
C ILE A 51 -9.82 7.43 -7.90
N VAL A 52 -8.62 7.48 -8.45
CA VAL A 52 -8.37 7.28 -9.90
C VAL A 52 -7.76 5.92 -10.20
N TYR A 53 -7.26 5.20 -9.19
CA TYR A 53 -6.68 3.89 -9.37
C TYR A 53 -6.76 3.06 -8.08
N LEU A 54 -7.00 1.75 -8.25
CA LEU A 54 -6.84 0.72 -7.21
C LEU A 54 -5.94 -0.39 -7.76
N GLY A 55 -5.02 -0.89 -6.94
CA GLY A 55 -4.19 -2.03 -7.31
C GLY A 55 -3.60 -2.75 -6.13
N GLY A 56 -3.00 -3.91 -6.38
CA GLY A 56 -2.27 -4.69 -5.37
C GLY A 56 -0.77 -4.73 -5.64
N THR A 57 -0.01 -5.04 -4.59
CA THR A 57 1.37 -5.53 -4.70
C THR A 57 1.40 -7.05 -4.72
N GLU A 58 2.42 -7.61 -5.36
CA GLU A 58 2.66 -9.04 -5.44
C GLU A 58 4.16 -9.33 -5.26
N ALA A 59 4.52 -10.61 -5.10
CA ALA A 59 5.93 -11.00 -5.06
C ALA A 59 6.67 -10.50 -6.33
N GLY A 60 7.77 -9.78 -6.13
CA GLY A 60 8.54 -9.15 -7.21
C GLY A 60 7.93 -7.86 -7.80
N ARG A 61 6.77 -7.41 -7.31
CA ARG A 61 6.11 -6.16 -7.72
C ARG A 61 5.69 -5.35 -6.50
N ASP A 62 6.66 -4.62 -5.95
CA ASP A 62 6.46 -3.73 -4.81
C ASP A 62 5.70 -2.43 -5.17
N LEU A 63 5.29 -1.70 -4.13
CA LEU A 63 4.53 -0.46 -4.28
C LEU A 63 5.35 0.61 -5.02
N ARG A 64 6.66 0.73 -4.75
CA ARG A 64 7.50 1.79 -5.34
C ARG A 64 7.64 1.61 -6.85
N GLY A 65 7.92 0.41 -7.31
CA GLY A 65 7.96 0.05 -8.73
C GLY A 65 6.63 0.32 -9.41
N ARG A 66 5.52 -0.04 -8.74
CA ARG A 66 4.16 0.23 -9.21
C ARG A 66 3.88 1.72 -9.36
N LEU A 67 4.20 2.54 -8.36
CA LEU A 67 4.02 4.00 -8.41
C LEU A 67 4.90 4.66 -9.48
N ARG A 68 6.17 4.24 -9.61
CA ARG A 68 7.05 4.71 -10.68
C ARG A 68 6.51 4.40 -12.07
N ASN A 69 5.90 3.22 -12.25
CA ASN A 69 5.26 2.85 -13.51
C ASN A 69 4.04 3.72 -13.81
N HIS A 70 3.22 4.04 -12.80
CA HIS A 70 2.09 4.95 -12.98
C HIS A 70 2.51 6.35 -13.42
N LEU A 71 3.56 6.91 -12.80
CA LEU A 71 4.09 8.23 -13.16
C LEU A 71 4.70 8.30 -14.58
N ARG A 72 5.08 7.14 -15.15
CA ARG A 72 5.65 7.05 -16.51
C ARG A 72 4.60 6.72 -17.56
N ASP A 73 3.41 6.33 -17.15
CA ASP A 73 2.34 5.90 -18.04
C ASP A 73 1.65 7.13 -18.63
N ARG A 74 1.82 7.33 -19.94
CA ARG A 74 1.27 8.49 -20.65
C ARG A 74 -0.25 8.59 -20.53
N ALA A 75 -0.95 7.46 -20.38
CA ALA A 75 -2.40 7.46 -20.24
C ALA A 75 -2.88 7.96 -18.86
N LYS A 76 -1.96 8.14 -17.89
CA LYS A 76 -2.27 8.55 -16.51
C LYS A 76 -1.78 9.95 -16.16
N ILE A 77 -1.13 10.64 -17.10
CA ILE A 77 -0.71 12.04 -16.95
C ILE A 77 -1.96 12.88 -16.59
N HIS A 78 -1.79 13.83 -15.67
CA HIS A 78 -2.84 14.66 -15.05
C HIS A 78 -3.81 13.93 -14.12
N HIS A 79 -3.81 12.60 -14.09
CA HIS A 79 -4.61 11.82 -13.13
C HIS A 79 -3.77 11.31 -11.97
N VAL A 80 -2.52 10.92 -12.25
CA VAL A 80 -1.57 10.41 -11.26
C VAL A 80 -0.27 11.20 -11.37
N GLU A 81 -0.03 12.05 -10.38
CA GLU A 81 1.17 12.90 -10.28
C GLU A 81 1.88 12.65 -8.95
N ARG A 82 3.03 13.29 -8.73
CA ARG A 82 3.81 13.07 -7.49
C ARG A 82 3.08 13.55 -6.24
N GLU A 83 2.16 14.49 -6.42
CA GLU A 83 1.31 15.11 -5.42
C GLU A 83 0.06 14.26 -5.12
N SER A 84 -0.26 13.27 -5.96
CA SER A 84 -1.36 12.34 -5.72
C SER A 84 -1.23 11.64 -4.37
N PHE A 85 -2.34 11.52 -3.65
CA PHE A 85 -2.39 10.84 -2.36
C PHE A 85 -2.47 9.33 -2.55
N VAL A 86 -1.77 8.60 -1.69
CA VAL A 86 -1.73 7.14 -1.68
C VAL A 86 -2.32 6.65 -0.38
N TYR A 87 -3.26 5.72 -0.50
CA TYR A 87 -3.83 5.01 0.64
C TYR A 87 -3.49 3.54 0.52
N VAL A 88 -3.15 2.89 1.61
CA VAL A 88 -2.73 1.48 1.63
C VAL A 88 -3.56 0.67 2.61
N HIS A 89 -3.89 -0.55 2.24
CA HIS A 89 -4.44 -1.56 3.11
C HIS A 89 -3.46 -2.72 3.15
N ILE A 90 -2.78 -2.90 4.28
CA ILE A 90 -1.77 -3.95 4.44
C ILE A 90 -2.48 -5.29 4.51
N MET A 91 -2.18 -6.18 3.56
CA MET A 91 -2.64 -7.55 3.60
C MET A 91 -1.72 -8.35 4.50
N LEU A 92 -1.99 -8.30 5.82
CA LEU A 92 -1.30 -9.15 6.78
C LEU A 92 -1.66 -10.61 6.49
N THR A 93 -0.71 -11.35 5.91
CA THR A 93 -0.79 -12.80 5.88
C THR A 93 -0.15 -13.35 7.15
N GLU A 94 -0.68 -14.47 7.65
CA GLU A 94 -0.11 -15.19 8.79
C GLU A 94 1.41 -15.40 8.64
N TYR A 95 1.86 -15.63 7.41
CA TYR A 95 3.27 -15.73 7.04
C TYR A 95 4.12 -14.54 7.50
N VAL A 96 3.68 -13.31 7.21
CA VAL A 96 4.47 -12.08 7.52
C VAL A 96 4.59 -11.92 9.02
N VAL A 97 3.51 -12.19 9.76
CA VAL A 97 3.47 -12.07 11.22
C VAL A 97 4.41 -13.09 11.87
N ILE A 98 4.35 -14.36 11.43
CA ILE A 98 5.26 -15.41 11.94
C ILE A 98 6.72 -15.11 11.59
N HIS A 99 6.97 -14.59 10.39
CA HIS A 99 8.31 -14.24 9.95
C HIS A 99 8.90 -13.13 10.82
N HIS A 100 8.21 -12.00 10.97
CA HIS A 100 8.67 -10.90 11.83
C HIS A 100 8.82 -11.34 13.29
N PHE A 101 7.88 -12.12 13.83
CA PHE A 101 8.02 -12.66 15.18
C PHE A 101 9.34 -13.44 15.34
N HIS A 102 9.69 -14.27 14.35
CA HIS A 102 10.95 -15.02 14.40
C HIS A 102 12.19 -14.13 14.27
N GLU A 103 12.18 -13.14 13.37
CA GLU A 103 13.30 -12.21 13.24
C GLU A 103 13.52 -11.40 14.52
N ASP A 104 12.44 -10.98 15.19
CA ASP A 104 12.51 -10.16 16.40
C ASP A 104 12.84 -10.97 17.67
N THR A 105 12.37 -12.21 17.78
CA THR A 105 12.49 -13.02 19.00
C THR A 105 13.51 -14.15 18.89
N GLY A 106 13.99 -14.46 17.69
CA GLY A 106 14.89 -15.59 17.41
C GLY A 106 14.23 -16.97 17.51
N ALA A 107 12.91 -17.04 17.71
CA ALA A 107 12.16 -18.29 17.85
C ALA A 107 10.76 -18.18 17.21
N LEU A 108 10.09 -19.32 17.02
CA LEU A 108 8.68 -19.32 16.61
C LEU A 108 7.77 -19.20 17.85
N PRO A 109 6.54 -18.69 17.70
CA PRO A 109 5.56 -18.83 18.77
C PRO A 109 5.40 -20.30 19.17
N VAL A 110 5.14 -20.57 20.46
CA VAL A 110 5.22 -21.92 21.06
C VAL A 110 4.41 -22.99 20.30
N CYS A 111 3.28 -22.62 19.70
CA CYS A 111 2.42 -23.53 18.95
C CYS A 111 2.72 -23.59 17.44
N ASN A 112 3.49 -22.65 16.89
CA ASN A 112 3.84 -22.59 15.48
C ASN A 112 5.05 -23.50 15.22
N LYS A 113 4.82 -24.61 14.53
CA LYS A 113 5.83 -25.67 14.34
C LYS A 113 6.78 -25.46 13.15
N ARG A 114 6.56 -24.43 12.33
CA ARG A 114 7.35 -24.17 11.11
C ARG A 114 7.55 -22.67 10.92
N LYS A 115 8.76 -22.26 10.52
CA LYS A 115 9.00 -20.93 9.94
C LYS A 115 8.20 -20.94 8.63
N ALA A 116 7.24 -20.03 8.51
CA ALA A 116 6.48 -19.91 7.28
C ALA A 116 7.48 -19.62 6.15
N GLY A 117 7.46 -20.40 5.04
CA GLY A 117 8.36 -20.15 3.90
C GLY A 117 8.98 -21.31 3.12
N PHE A 118 8.44 -22.53 3.15
CA PHE A 118 8.76 -23.51 2.10
C PHE A 118 7.47 -24.17 1.59
N TYR A 119 6.93 -23.61 0.51
CA TYR A 119 6.15 -24.31 -0.51
C TYR A 119 6.77 -23.96 -1.86
#